data_AF-A0A846LHV6-F1
#
_entry.id   AF-A0A846LHV6-F1
#
_cell.length_a   1.000
_cell.length_b   1.000
_cell.length_c   1.000
_cell.angle_alpha   90.00
_cell.angle_beta   90.00
_cell.angle_gamma   90.00
#
_symmetry.space_group_name_H-M   'P 1'
#
loop_
_entity.id
_entity.type
_entity.pdbx_description
1 polymer ?
#
loop_
_entity_poly.entity_id
_entity_poly.type
_entity_poly.pdbx_seq_one_letter_code
_entity_poly.pdbx_strand_id
1 'polypeptide(L)'
;MTGPGAPLDPPHSTGAPWPADLLVIVPADTAAGFRLAGTRTVVAGDPDTVRQVVDREIAGGSRGVIAVAERTWAELPAAVRADWSSRSVPLVLPLPAEDSGAAGTRRSRVQELLARSVGYEITFSPGGTRT
;
A
#
# COMPACT_ATOMS: atom_id res chain seq x y z
N MET A 1 34.55 30.88 -23.91
CA MET A 1 34.25 31.14 -22.49
C MET A 1 32.75 31.38 -22.43
N THR A 2 31.91 30.38 -22.15
CA THR A 2 31.68 29.72 -20.85
C THR A 2 31.31 28.23 -21.05
N GLY A 3 31.71 27.35 -20.12
CA GLY A 3 31.77 25.89 -20.26
C GLY A 3 30.43 25.11 -20.26
N PRO A 4 30.48 23.79 -20.45
CA PRO A 4 29.33 22.93 -20.75
C PRO A 4 28.51 22.60 -19.50
N GLY A 5 27.22 22.35 -19.72
CA GLY A 5 26.22 22.11 -18.68
C GLY A 5 26.64 21.06 -17.66
N ALA A 6 26.43 21.40 -16.38
CA ALA A 6 26.55 20.46 -15.29
C ALA A 6 25.59 19.28 -15.53
N PRO A 7 26.04 18.02 -15.43
CA PRO A 7 25.12 16.90 -15.38
C PRO A 7 24.28 17.05 -14.10
N LEU A 8 22.96 16.97 -14.23
CA LEU A 8 22.08 16.69 -13.10
C LEU A 8 22.53 15.33 -12.54
N ASP A 9 23.20 15.34 -11.39
CA ASP A 9 23.44 14.11 -10.64
C ASP A 9 22.08 13.44 -10.40
N PRO A 10 21.87 12.19 -10.89
CA PRO A 10 20.70 11.44 -10.49
C PRO A 10 20.76 11.22 -8.97
N PRO A 11 19.63 11.25 -8.25
CA PRO A 11 19.65 10.98 -6.82
C PRO A 11 20.32 9.63 -6.57
N HIS A 12 21.42 9.67 -5.82
CA HIS A 12 22.11 8.49 -5.32
C HIS A 12 21.11 7.54 -4.67
N SER A 13 20.78 6.45 -5.36
CA SER A 13 20.16 5.27 -4.75
C SER A 13 21.23 4.18 -4.65
N THR A 14 22.24 4.43 -3.82
CA THR A 14 23.16 3.40 -3.36
C THR A 14 22.51 2.69 -2.18
N GLY A 15 21.60 1.77 -2.46
CA GLY A 15 20.89 1.04 -1.41
C GLY A 15 20.19 -0.19 -1.92
N ALA A 16 20.96 -1.26 -2.14
CA ALA A 16 20.53 -2.66 -2.36
C ALA A 16 19.52 -2.95 -3.49
N PRO A 17 19.59 -4.13 -4.14
CA PRO A 17 18.49 -4.55 -5.03
C PRO A 17 17.22 -4.66 -4.18
N TRP A 18 16.11 -4.08 -4.64
CA TRP A 18 14.82 -4.21 -3.97
C TRP A 18 14.16 -5.52 -4.40
N PRO A 19 14.09 -6.53 -3.53
CA PRO A 19 12.90 -7.36 -3.43
C PRO A 19 12.33 -7.06 -2.05
N ALA A 20 11.47 -6.05 -1.89
CA ALA A 20 10.67 -6.00 -0.67
C ALA A 20 9.80 -7.25 -0.74
N ASP A 21 10.04 -8.17 0.19
CA ASP A 21 9.17 -9.29 0.42
C ASP A 21 7.75 -8.75 0.62
N LEU A 22 6.88 -9.01 -0.36
CA LEU A 22 5.46 -8.69 -0.28
C LEU A 22 4.74 -9.92 0.26
N LEU A 23 4.32 -9.84 1.51
CA LEU A 23 3.41 -10.79 2.13
C LEU A 23 1.98 -10.30 1.97
N VAL A 24 1.12 -11.14 1.42
CA VAL A 24 -0.31 -10.87 1.27
C VAL A 24 -1.10 -11.81 2.16
N ILE A 25 -1.94 -11.27 3.04
CA ILE A 25 -2.80 -12.01 3.96
C ILE A 25 -4.24 -11.78 3.55
N VAL A 26 -4.87 -12.81 2.97
CA VAL A 26 -6.18 -12.71 2.33
C VAL A 26 -7.02 -13.98 2.55
N PRO A 27 -8.37 -13.89 2.44
CA PRO A 27 -9.22 -15.06 2.49
C PRO A 27 -9.01 -16.00 1.28
N ALA A 28 -9.50 -17.24 1.41
CA ALA A 28 -9.19 -18.33 0.49
C ALA A 28 -9.70 -18.09 -0.95
N ASP A 29 -10.78 -17.33 -1.10
CA ASP A 29 -11.43 -16.97 -2.36
C ASP A 29 -10.55 -16.07 -3.25
N THR A 30 -9.76 -15.18 -2.65
CA THR A 30 -8.89 -14.23 -3.37
C THR A 30 -7.42 -14.67 -3.40
N ALA A 31 -7.02 -15.59 -2.53
CA ALA A 31 -5.65 -16.07 -2.41
C ALA A 31 -5.06 -16.64 -3.71
N ALA A 32 -5.88 -17.28 -4.54
CA ALA A 32 -5.44 -17.85 -5.82
C ALA A 32 -4.85 -16.78 -6.75
N GLY A 33 -5.48 -15.61 -6.87
CA GLY A 33 -5.02 -14.52 -7.73
C GLY A 33 -3.64 -13.98 -7.29
N PHE A 34 -3.44 -13.80 -5.98
CA PHE A 34 -2.18 -13.32 -5.43
C PHE A 34 -1.04 -14.33 -5.58
N ARG A 35 -1.33 -15.63 -5.47
CA ARG A 35 -0.35 -16.69 -5.72
C ARG A 35 0.06 -16.74 -7.18
N LEU A 36 -0.90 -16.62 -8.11
CA LEU A 36 -0.63 -16.55 -9.55
C LEU A 36 0.24 -15.35 -9.93
N ALA A 37 0.08 -14.24 -9.20
CA ALA A 37 0.92 -13.05 -9.35
C ALA A 37 2.33 -13.20 -8.75
N GLY A 38 2.68 -14.37 -8.17
CA GLY A 38 4.01 -14.64 -7.61
C GLY A 38 4.26 -14.01 -6.24
N THR A 39 3.22 -13.57 -5.53
CA THR A 39 3.37 -13.00 -4.19
C THR A 39 3.46 -14.09 -3.12
N ARG A 40 4.10 -13.79 -1.99
CA ARG A 40 4.04 -14.66 -0.81
C ARG A 40 2.65 -14.49 -0.18
N THR A 41 1.77 -15.47 -0.34
CA THR A 41 0.37 -15.36 0.12
C THR A 41 0.09 -16.31 1.28
N VAL A 42 -0.43 -15.77 2.38
CA VAL A 42 -0.97 -16.51 3.52
C VAL A 42 -2.49 -16.41 3.50
N VAL A 43 -3.15 -17.55 3.68
CA VAL A 43 -4.62 -17.61 3.76
C VAL A 43 -5.03 -17.43 5.21
N ALA A 44 -5.73 -16.35 5.52
CA ALA A 44 -6.34 -16.11 6.82
C ALA A 44 -7.64 -15.33 6.63
N GLY A 45 -8.70 -15.76 7.30
CA GLY A 45 -10.01 -15.13 7.25
C GLY A 45 -10.40 -14.43 8.55
N ASP A 46 -9.77 -14.80 9.66
CA ASP A 46 -10.06 -14.32 11.01
C ASP A 46 -8.98 -13.35 11.53
N PRO A 47 -9.37 -12.34 12.34
CA PRO A 47 -8.47 -11.32 12.84
C PRO A 47 -7.36 -11.86 13.76
N ASP A 48 -7.62 -12.94 14.51
CA ASP A 48 -6.64 -13.53 15.43
C ASP A 48 -5.49 -14.19 14.69
N THR A 49 -5.79 -14.96 13.63
CA THR A 49 -4.77 -15.56 12.76
C THR A 49 -3.99 -14.50 12.01
N VAL A 50 -4.64 -13.45 11.50
CA VAL A 50 -3.95 -12.31 10.88
C VAL A 50 -2.97 -11.68 11.86
N ARG A 51 -3.40 -11.43 13.09
CA ARG A 51 -2.54 -10.89 14.15
C ARG A 51 -1.34 -11.78 14.42
N GLN A 52 -1.55 -13.07 14.59
CA GLN A 52 -0.47 -14.01 14.84
C GLN A 52 0.57 -14.03 13.70
N VAL A 53 0.11 -13.99 12.45
CA VAL A 53 0.99 -13.97 11.27
C VAL A 53 1.79 -12.67 11.21
N VAL A 54 1.13 -11.52 11.37
CA VAL A 54 1.80 -10.20 11.34
C VAL A 54 2.81 -10.08 12.48
N ASP A 55 2.43 -10.42 13.70
CA ASP A 55 3.31 -10.34 14.88
C ASP A 55 4.53 -11.27 14.71
N ARG A 56 4.35 -12.45 14.10
CA ARG A 56 5.45 -13.37 13.77
C ARG A 56 6.42 -12.77 12.74
N GLU A 57 5.93 -12.12 11.70
CA GLU A 57 6.79 -11.52 10.67
C GLU A 57 7.53 -10.29 11.21
N ILE A 58 6.88 -9.50 12.06
CA ILE A 58 7.51 -8.39 12.78
C ILE A 58 8.63 -8.92 13.68
N ALA A 59 8.35 -9.94 14.51
CA ALA A 59 9.35 -10.54 15.39
C ALA A 59 10.49 -11.22 14.63
N GLY A 60 10.20 -11.77 13.44
CA GLY A 60 11.17 -12.36 12.53
C GLY A 60 12.06 -11.34 11.80
N GLY A 61 11.84 -10.04 12.01
CA GLY A 61 12.64 -8.98 11.41
C GLY A 61 12.32 -8.76 9.93
N SER A 62 11.10 -9.05 9.49
CA SER A 62 10.64 -8.76 8.13
C SER A 62 10.83 -7.28 7.81
N ARG A 63 11.40 -6.99 6.63
CA ARG A 63 11.70 -5.63 6.16
C ARG A 63 10.83 -5.15 5.01
N GLY A 64 9.87 -5.99 4.60
CA GLY A 64 9.05 -5.76 3.41
C GLY A 64 7.69 -5.13 3.71
N VAL A 65 6.72 -5.48 2.87
CA VAL A 65 5.33 -5.01 2.97
C VAL A 65 4.44 -6.17 3.36
N ILE A 66 3.57 -5.95 4.33
CA ILE A 66 2.54 -6.89 4.74
C ILE A 66 1.17 -6.28 4.41
N ALA A 67 0.50 -6.85 3.42
CA ALA A 67 -0.76 -6.37 2.92
C ALA A 67 -1.88 -7.29 3.43
N VAL A 68 -2.89 -6.74 4.10
CA VAL A 68 -3.97 -7.49 4.77
C VAL A 68 -5.30 -7.16 4.11
N ALA A 69 -6.14 -8.15 3.81
CA ALA A 69 -7.49 -7.90 3.28
C ALA A 69 -8.27 -6.88 4.12
N GLU A 70 -8.90 -5.88 3.48
CA GLU A 70 -9.61 -4.79 4.16
C GLU A 70 -10.70 -5.27 5.12
N ARG A 71 -11.42 -6.35 4.78
CA ARG A 71 -12.46 -6.92 5.66
C ARG A 71 -11.86 -7.38 6.99
N THR A 72 -10.81 -8.20 6.94
CA THR A 72 -10.15 -8.71 8.13
C THR A 72 -9.36 -7.62 8.86
N TRP A 73 -8.84 -6.62 8.13
CA TRP A 73 -8.24 -5.44 8.73
C TRP A 73 -9.25 -4.65 9.58
N ALA A 74 -10.46 -4.43 9.06
CA ALA A 74 -11.51 -3.68 9.76
C ALA A 74 -11.95 -4.35 11.08
N GLU A 75 -11.87 -5.68 11.15
CA GLU A 75 -12.18 -6.47 12.34
C GLU A 75 -11.08 -6.41 13.42
N LEU A 76 -9.87 -5.93 13.10
CA LEU A 76 -8.79 -5.79 14.07
C LEU A 76 -9.06 -4.65 15.07
N PRO A 77 -8.64 -4.84 16.34
CA PRO A 77 -8.70 -3.77 17.35
C PRO A 77 -8.00 -2.50 16.86
N ALA A 78 -8.61 -1.33 17.12
CA ALA A 78 -8.10 -0.04 16.65
C ALA A 78 -6.66 0.24 17.11
N ALA A 79 -6.30 -0.16 18.34
CA ALA A 79 -4.96 -0.01 18.87
C ALA A 79 -3.91 -0.81 18.07
N VAL A 80 -4.26 -2.02 17.62
CA VAL A 80 -3.39 -2.87 16.79
C VAL A 80 -3.18 -2.25 15.42
N ARG A 81 -4.27 -1.79 14.79
CA ARG A 81 -4.19 -1.07 13.50
C ARG A 81 -3.31 0.17 13.59
N ALA A 82 -3.45 0.95 14.67
CA ALA A 82 -2.65 2.14 14.89
C ALA A 82 -1.16 1.82 15.11
N ASP A 83 -0.85 0.82 15.93
CA ASP A 83 0.54 0.36 16.14
C ASP A 83 1.16 -0.05 14.80
N TRP A 84 0.50 -0.94 14.06
CA TRP A 84 1.01 -1.44 12.80
C TRP A 84 1.14 -0.36 11.72
N SER A 85 0.19 0.57 11.62
CA SER A 85 0.25 1.68 10.64
C SER A 85 1.32 2.72 10.98
N SER A 86 1.73 2.80 12.26
CA SER A 86 2.80 3.71 12.68
C SER A 86 4.21 3.19 12.36
N ARG A 87 4.34 1.89 12.09
CA ARG A 87 5.62 1.25 11.76
C ARG A 87 6.02 1.55 10.33
N SER A 88 7.28 1.91 10.15
CA SER A 88 7.89 2.08 8.83
C SER A 88 8.47 0.78 8.27
N VAL A 89 8.82 -0.18 9.12
CA VAL A 89 9.42 -1.48 8.74
C VAL A 89 9.01 -2.58 9.73
N PRO A 90 8.36 -3.68 9.28
CA PRO A 90 7.71 -3.84 7.97
C PRO A 90 6.50 -2.91 7.83
N LEU A 91 6.21 -2.46 6.60
CA LEU A 91 5.03 -1.63 6.33
C LEU A 91 3.79 -2.51 6.30
N VAL A 92 2.85 -2.29 7.21
CA VAL A 92 1.60 -3.05 7.27
C VAL A 92 0.43 -2.19 6.79
N LEU A 93 -0.32 -2.65 5.79
CA LEU A 93 -1.40 -1.86 5.18
C LEU A 93 -2.61 -2.71 4.77
N PRO A 94 -3.83 -2.13 4.77
CA PRO A 94 -5.00 -2.79 4.22
C PRO A 94 -4.99 -2.79 2.69
N LEU A 95 -5.30 -3.95 2.10
CA LEU A 95 -5.59 -4.13 0.69
C LEU A 95 -7.04 -3.73 0.41
N PRO A 96 -7.30 -2.79 -0.51
CA PRO A 96 -8.66 -2.40 -0.84
C PRO A 96 -9.45 -3.62 -1.31
N ALA A 97 -10.68 -3.77 -0.83
CA ALA A 97 -11.58 -4.78 -1.35
C ALA A 97 -11.93 -4.45 -2.82
N GLU A 98 -11.92 -5.47 -3.68
CA GLU A 98 -12.44 -5.38 -5.04
C GLU A 98 -13.99 -5.37 -4.99
N ASP A 99 -14.58 -4.37 -4.35
CA ASP A 99 -16.02 -4.13 -4.51
C ASP A 99 -16.23 -3.47 -5.87
N SER A 100 -16.99 -4.18 -6.71
CA SER A 100 -17.44 -3.79 -8.05
C SER A 100 -18.34 -2.52 -8.08
N GLY A 101 -18.31 -1.71 -7.02
CA GLY A 101 -18.99 -0.41 -6.88
C GLY A 101 -18.05 0.76 -6.53
N ALA A 102 -16.73 0.56 -6.51
CA ALA A 102 -15.75 1.49 -5.95
C ALA A 102 -15.28 2.65 -6.87
N ALA A 103 -16.08 3.11 -7.84
CA ALA A 103 -15.70 4.25 -8.67
C ALA A 103 -15.61 5.56 -7.84
N GLY A 104 -16.52 5.74 -6.87
CA GLY A 104 -16.54 6.91 -5.98
C GLY A 104 -15.38 6.92 -4.99
N THR A 105 -15.20 5.81 -4.26
CA THR A 105 -14.19 5.68 -3.19
C THR A 105 -12.75 5.78 -3.72
N ARG A 106 -12.47 5.23 -4.91
CA ARG A 106 -11.15 5.34 -5.55
C ARG A 106 -10.81 6.80 -5.87
N ARG A 107 -11.78 7.62 -6.29
CA ARG A 107 -11.55 9.03 -6.62
C ARG A 107 -11.24 9.87 -5.37
N SER A 108 -11.95 9.64 -4.27
CA SER A 108 -11.69 10.33 -3.00
C SER A 108 -10.32 9.98 -2.41
N ARG A 109 -9.90 8.71 -2.47
CA ARG A 109 -8.58 8.28 -1.99
C ARG A 109 -7.43 8.89 -2.81
N VAL A 110 -7.60 8.98 -4.13
CA VAL A 110 -6.62 9.67 -5.00
C VAL A 110 -6.55 11.17 -4.69
N GLN A 111 -7.70 11.82 -4.45
CA GLN A 111 -7.73 13.23 -4.05
C GLN A 111 -7.04 13.48 -2.71
N GLU A 112 -7.22 12.60 -1.73
CA GLU A 112 -6.59 12.71 -0.43
C GLU A 112 -5.06 12.53 -0.50
N LEU A 113 -4.60 11.57 -1.31
CA LEU A 113 -3.17 11.38 -1.60
C LEU A 113 -2.57 12.59 -2.31
N LEU A 114 -3.28 13.17 -3.28
CA LEU A 114 -2.84 14.38 -3.99
C LEU A 114 -2.80 15.61 -3.08
N ALA A 115 -3.84 15.83 -2.27
CA ALA A 115 -3.91 16.94 -1.32
C ALA A 115 -2.75 16.88 -0.30
N ARG A 116 -2.43 15.67 0.19
CA ARG A 116 -1.33 15.47 1.14
C ARG A 116 0.06 15.68 0.53
N SER A 117 0.22 15.42 -0.77
CA SER A 117 1.52 15.50 -1.45
C SER A 117 1.82 16.87 -2.07
N VAL A 118 0.81 17.67 -2.42
CA VAL A 118 1.00 18.90 -3.21
C VAL A 118 0.71 20.19 -2.43
N GLY A 119 -0.06 20.11 -1.34
CA GLY A 119 -0.39 21.30 -0.52
C GLY A 119 -1.28 22.34 -1.23
N TYR A 120 -1.86 22.03 -2.39
CA TYR A 120 -2.86 22.85 -3.08
C TYR A 120 -3.88 21.99 -3.84
N GLU A 121 -5.15 22.41 -3.80
CA GLU A 121 -6.30 21.71 -4.35
C GLU A 121 -6.34 21.81 -5.89
N ILE A 122 -6.38 20.68 -6.60
CA ILE A 122 -6.57 20.65 -8.06
C ILE A 122 -8.05 20.44 -8.36
N THR A 123 -8.76 21.54 -8.64
CA THR A 123 -10.16 21.49 -9.09
C THR A 123 -10.20 21.15 -10.58
N PHE A 124 -10.66 19.94 -10.90
CA PHE A 124 -10.99 19.57 -12.29
C PHE A 124 -12.43 20.01 -12.60
N SER A 125 -12.58 21.16 -13.27
CA SER A 125 -13.86 21.56 -13.89
C SER A 125 -14.05 20.80 -15.22
N PRO A 126 -15.17 20.09 -15.42
CA PRO A 126 -15.48 19.46 -16.69
C PRO A 126 -16.00 20.49 -17.69
N GLY A 127 -15.36 20.56 -18.86
CA GLY A 127 -16.01 20.94 -20.12
C GLY A 127 -16.08 22.44 -20.46
N GLY A 128 -15.06 22.93 -21.16
CA GLY A 128 -15.22 24.06 -22.07
C GLY A 128 -15.86 23.59 -23.38
N THR A 129 -17.07 24.06 -23.66
CA THR A 129 -17.74 23.91 -24.96
C THR A 129 -17.13 24.89 -25.96
N ARG A 130 -16.57 24.35 -27.04
CA ARG A 130 -16.16 25.09 -28.24
C ARG A 130 -17.41 25.36 -29.07
N THR A 131 -17.67 26.61 -29.39
CA THR A 131 -18.52 27.02 -30.53
C THR A 131 -17.71 27.97 -31.39
#